data_AF-A0A7V6SR95-F1
#
_entry.id   AF-A0A7V6SR95-F1
#
_cell.length_a   1.000
_cell.length_b   1.000
_cell.length_c   1.000
_cell.angle_alpha   90.00
_cell.angle_beta   90.00
_cell.angle_gamma   90.00
#
_symmetry.space_group_name_H-M   'P 1'
#
loop_
_entity.id
_entity.type
_entity.pdbx_description
1 polymer ?
#
loop_
_entity_poly.entity_id
_entity_poly.type
_entity_poly.pdbx_seq_one_letter_code
_entity_poly.pdbx_strand_id
1 'polypeptide(L)'
;MSYKLFGIREELRQWVESREEALRPLFSRMKRIKENNTLRVMEALSHCGLRDMHFHSYTGYAYGDPGRDVTEEVYARVFGTEDALVRPAIASGTHALSLLLSGCLRSGDELLIISGAPYDTLHGVIGINCQNGATLTEKGVIYSEVALTEEGTFDAPKVKEALRSLPKMVYIQRSQGYSFRRSFTES
;
A
#
# COMPACT_ATOMS: atom_id res chain seq x y z
N MET A 1 -35.37 7.39 14.86
CA MET A 1 -34.62 8.56 15.35
C MET A 1 -35.15 9.79 14.65
N SER A 2 -35.37 10.90 15.36
CA SER A 2 -35.96 12.09 14.74
C SER A 2 -34.89 12.87 13.97
N TYR A 3 -34.71 12.55 12.69
CA TYR A 3 -33.86 13.28 11.73
C TYR A 3 -34.08 14.82 11.77
N LYS A 4 -35.27 15.25 12.19
CA LYS A 4 -35.63 16.65 12.45
C LYS A 4 -34.76 17.32 13.52
N LEU A 5 -34.28 16.57 14.52
CA LEU A 5 -33.38 17.11 15.56
C LEU A 5 -32.04 17.59 14.99
N PHE A 6 -31.64 17.06 13.83
CA PHE A 6 -30.41 17.43 13.12
C PHE A 6 -30.68 18.32 11.89
N GLY A 7 -31.90 18.82 11.73
CA GLY A 7 -32.28 19.65 10.57
C GLY A 7 -32.27 18.91 9.22
N ILE A 8 -32.31 17.56 9.24
CA ILE A 8 -32.31 16.76 8.02
C ILE A 8 -33.71 16.79 7.40
N ARG A 9 -33.80 17.33 6.19
CA ARG A 9 -35.03 17.44 5.39
C ARG A 9 -35.52 16.06 4.93
N GLU A 10 -36.82 15.88 4.83
CA GLU A 10 -37.41 14.58 4.45
C GLU A 10 -37.06 14.20 3.00
N GLU A 11 -36.93 15.17 2.10
CA GLU A 11 -36.53 14.92 0.71
C GLU A 11 -35.11 14.38 0.62
N LEU A 12 -34.20 14.89 1.48
CA LEU A 12 -32.83 14.39 1.56
C LEU A 12 -32.81 12.95 2.07
N ARG A 13 -33.65 12.63 3.06
CA ARG A 13 -33.78 11.28 3.59
C ARG A 13 -34.26 10.29 2.52
N GLN A 14 -35.35 10.62 1.82
CA GLN A 14 -35.87 9.77 0.75
C GLN A 14 -34.84 9.59 -0.38
N TRP A 15 -34.10 10.65 -0.70
CA TRP A 15 -33.01 10.57 -1.68
C TRP A 15 -31.92 9.59 -1.23
N VAL A 16 -31.46 9.66 0.02
CA VAL A 16 -30.47 8.72 0.60
C VAL A 16 -31.00 7.28 0.55
N GLU A 17 -32.23 7.03 1.00
CA GLU A 17 -32.84 5.70 0.98
C GLU A 17 -32.87 5.13 -0.46
N SER A 18 -33.19 5.96 -1.47
CA SER A 18 -33.14 5.54 -2.88
C SER A 18 -31.73 5.18 -3.36
N ARG A 19 -30.70 5.89 -2.88
CA ARG A 19 -29.30 5.62 -3.25
C ARG A 19 -28.80 4.35 -2.57
N GLU A 20 -29.14 4.14 -1.30
CA GLU A 20 -28.78 2.92 -0.56
C GLU A 20 -29.34 1.65 -1.23
N GLU A 21 -30.59 1.71 -1.70
CA GLU A 21 -31.20 0.60 -2.44
C GLU A 21 -30.44 0.32 -3.75
N ALA A 22 -30.09 1.37 -4.51
CA ALA A 22 -29.30 1.24 -5.74
C ALA A 22 -27.88 0.66 -5.49
N LEU A 23 -27.30 0.90 -4.31
CA LEU A 23 -25.98 0.41 -3.92
C LEU A 23 -26.00 -0.99 -3.29
N ARG A 24 -27.18 -1.55 -2.97
CA ARG A 24 -27.31 -2.86 -2.32
C ARG A 24 -26.55 -3.99 -3.03
N PRO A 25 -26.55 -4.11 -4.38
CA PRO A 25 -25.75 -5.13 -5.07
C PRO A 25 -24.24 -4.98 -4.84
N LEU A 26 -23.73 -3.74 -4.79
CA LEU A 26 -22.32 -3.46 -4.52
C LEU A 26 -21.93 -3.86 -3.10
N PHE A 27 -22.75 -3.52 -2.10
CA PHE A 27 -22.51 -3.94 -0.71
C PHE A 27 -22.56 -5.46 -0.54
N SER A 28 -23.44 -6.15 -1.26
CA SER A 28 -23.47 -7.61 -1.28
C SER A 28 -22.17 -8.20 -1.81
N ARG A 29 -21.62 -7.65 -2.91
CA ARG A 29 -20.31 -8.04 -3.43
C ARG A 29 -19.18 -7.76 -2.43
N MET A 30 -19.15 -6.58 -1.82
CA MET A 30 -18.15 -6.22 -0.81
C MET A 30 -18.22 -7.14 0.42
N LYS A 31 -19.42 -7.55 0.83
CA LYS A 31 -19.62 -8.50 1.93
C LYS A 31 -18.95 -9.85 1.65
N ARG A 32 -19.09 -10.38 0.43
CA ARG A 32 -18.43 -11.63 0.01
C ARG A 32 -16.90 -11.50 0.02
N ILE A 33 -16.37 -10.37 -0.48
CA ILE A 33 -14.92 -10.11 -0.45
C ILE A 33 -14.41 -10.03 1.00
N LYS A 34 -15.15 -9.32 1.87
CA LYS A 34 -14.83 -9.22 3.30
C LYS A 34 -14.82 -10.60 3.96
N GLU A 35 -15.82 -11.42 3.68
CA GLU A 35 -15.92 -12.79 4.21
C GLU A 35 -14.71 -13.63 3.81
N ASN A 36 -14.38 -13.68 2.53
CA ASN A 36 -13.21 -14.41 2.03
C ASN A 36 -11.89 -13.91 2.67
N ASN A 37 -11.70 -12.60 2.75
CA ASN A 37 -10.50 -12.04 3.38
C ASN A 37 -10.45 -12.33 4.89
N THR A 38 -11.60 -12.35 5.57
CA THR A 38 -11.67 -12.69 6.99
C THR A 38 -11.28 -14.15 7.20
N LEU A 39 -11.81 -15.07 6.39
CA LEU A 39 -11.46 -16.49 6.44
C LEU A 39 -9.96 -16.70 6.17
N ARG A 40 -9.39 -15.99 5.19
CA ARG A 40 -7.94 -16.04 4.90
C ARG A 40 -7.08 -15.59 6.09
N VAL A 41 -7.48 -14.51 6.77
CA VAL A 41 -6.77 -14.04 7.96
C VAL A 41 -6.93 -15.04 9.12
N MET A 42 -8.13 -15.56 9.36
CA MET A 42 -8.37 -16.57 10.41
C MET A 42 -7.56 -17.84 10.18
N GLU A 43 -7.49 -18.31 8.94
CA GLU A 43 -6.70 -19.49 8.57
C GLU A 43 -5.19 -19.24 8.76
N ALA A 44 -4.68 -18.07 8.38
CA ALA A 44 -3.28 -17.70 8.64
C ALA A 44 -2.96 -17.63 10.14
N LEU A 45 -3.80 -16.98 10.95
CA LEU A 45 -3.64 -16.92 12.41
C LEU A 45 -3.62 -18.32 13.04
N SER A 46 -4.51 -19.21 12.60
CA SER A 46 -4.58 -20.58 13.09
C SER A 46 -3.36 -21.40 12.64
N HIS A 47 -2.90 -21.23 11.41
CA HIS A 47 -1.79 -22.00 10.85
C HIS A 47 -0.46 -21.65 11.50
N CYS A 48 -0.19 -20.36 11.70
CA CYS A 48 0.99 -19.87 12.41
C CYS A 48 0.94 -20.16 13.92
N GLY A 49 -0.14 -20.79 14.40
CA GLY A 49 -0.25 -21.23 15.79
C GLY A 49 -0.33 -20.08 16.79
N LEU A 50 -0.93 -18.95 16.42
CA LEU A 50 -1.09 -17.80 17.31
C LEU A 50 -1.85 -18.22 18.58
N ARG A 51 -1.30 -17.83 19.73
CA ARG A 51 -1.73 -18.20 21.09
C ARG A 51 -1.47 -17.04 22.05
N ASP A 52 -2.06 -17.11 23.23
CA ASP A 52 -1.93 -16.14 24.33
C ASP A 52 -0.49 -15.70 24.61
N MET A 53 0.47 -16.64 24.63
CA MET A 53 1.89 -16.37 24.88
C MET A 53 2.49 -15.31 23.94
N HIS A 54 2.00 -15.21 22.70
CA HIS A 54 2.49 -14.28 21.69
C HIS A 54 2.09 -12.81 21.98
N PHE A 55 1.18 -12.58 22.91
CA PHE A 55 0.78 -11.23 23.32
C PHE A 55 1.57 -10.71 24.52
N HIS A 56 2.52 -11.48 25.05
CA HIS A 56 3.38 -11.01 26.12
C HIS A 56 4.33 -9.91 25.65
N SER A 57 4.62 -8.96 26.54
CA SER A 57 5.56 -7.87 26.26
C SER A 57 7.00 -8.32 26.48
N TYR A 58 7.84 -8.07 25.49
CA TYR A 58 9.30 -8.24 25.58
C TYR A 58 9.96 -6.86 25.67
N THR A 59 10.89 -6.70 26.60
CA THR A 59 11.59 -5.41 26.84
C THR A 59 13.08 -5.52 26.53
N GLY A 60 13.77 -4.38 26.43
CA GLY A 60 15.20 -4.35 26.11
C GLY A 60 15.44 -4.71 24.64
N TYR A 61 16.41 -5.60 24.38
CA TYR A 61 16.75 -6.02 23.01
C TYR A 61 15.69 -6.91 22.34
N ALA A 62 14.81 -7.54 23.13
CA ALA A 62 13.75 -8.44 22.65
C ALA A 62 14.27 -9.52 21.67
N TYR A 63 15.42 -10.14 21.99
CA TYR A 63 15.90 -11.31 21.25
C TYR A 63 14.93 -12.48 21.44
N GLY A 64 14.58 -13.15 20.34
CA GLY A 64 13.66 -14.28 20.35
C GLY A 64 12.25 -13.93 20.85
N ASP A 65 11.72 -12.77 20.47
CA ASP A 65 10.33 -12.41 20.74
C ASP A 65 9.39 -13.22 19.81
N PRO A 66 8.69 -14.25 20.32
CA PRO A 66 7.82 -15.09 19.51
C PRO A 66 6.60 -14.31 19.00
N GLY A 67 6.14 -13.28 19.71
CA GLY A 67 5.00 -12.46 19.30
C GLY A 67 5.33 -11.62 18.07
N ARG A 68 6.54 -11.08 18.04
CA ARG A 68 7.10 -10.41 16.87
C ARG A 68 7.21 -11.36 15.67
N ASP A 69 7.82 -12.52 15.88
CA ASP A 69 8.13 -13.45 14.80
C ASP A 69 6.84 -14.07 14.21
N VAL A 70 5.86 -14.45 15.04
CA VAL A 70 4.56 -14.96 14.55
C VAL A 70 3.75 -13.89 13.81
N THR A 71 3.89 -12.61 14.19
CA THR A 71 3.18 -11.52 13.51
C THR A 71 3.67 -11.39 12.07
N GLU A 72 4.98 -11.51 11.84
CA GLU A 72 5.55 -11.48 10.50
C GLU A 72 5.17 -12.70 9.68
N GLU A 73 5.20 -13.89 10.29
CA GLU A 73 4.76 -15.12 9.63
C GLU A 73 3.30 -15.03 9.17
N VAL A 74 2.41 -14.50 10.02
CA VAL A 74 1.00 -14.27 9.67
C VAL A 74 0.87 -13.30 8.50
N TYR A 75 1.62 -12.19 8.51
CA TYR A 75 1.59 -11.22 7.41
C TYR A 75 2.09 -11.84 6.11
N ALA A 76 3.24 -12.53 6.13
CA ALA A 76 3.81 -13.19 4.97
C ALA A 76 2.79 -14.17 4.37
N ARG A 77 2.12 -14.94 5.22
CA ARG A 77 1.09 -15.91 4.81
C ARG A 77 -0.18 -15.26 4.24
N VAL A 78 -0.66 -14.17 4.84
CA VAL A 78 -1.85 -13.45 4.35
C VAL A 78 -1.60 -12.79 3.00
N PHE A 79 -0.38 -12.28 2.79
CA PHE A 79 0.01 -11.62 1.53
C PHE A 79 0.62 -12.56 0.50
N GLY A 80 0.90 -13.82 0.87
CA GLY A 80 1.48 -14.82 -0.03
C GLY A 80 2.94 -14.54 -0.39
N THR A 81 3.72 -13.99 0.54
CA THR A 81 5.14 -13.70 0.38
C THR A 81 6.01 -14.68 1.17
N GLU A 82 7.29 -14.75 0.83
CA GLU A 82 8.26 -15.61 1.53
C GLU A 82 8.57 -15.10 2.95
N ASP A 83 8.54 -13.78 3.14
CA ASP A 83 8.84 -13.11 4.40
C ASP A 83 8.03 -11.80 4.51
N ALA A 84 7.99 -11.20 5.70
CA ALA A 84 7.39 -9.89 5.95
C ALA A 84 8.14 -9.14 7.07
N LEU A 85 8.26 -7.82 6.94
CA LEU A 85 8.81 -6.96 7.99
C LEU A 85 7.70 -6.12 8.63
N VAL A 86 7.28 -6.47 9.85
CA VAL A 86 6.17 -5.81 10.56
C VAL A 86 6.64 -5.34 11.93
N ARG A 87 6.80 -4.02 12.09
CA ARG A 87 7.40 -3.43 13.28
C ARG A 87 6.69 -2.15 13.73
N PRO A 88 6.43 -1.97 15.03
CA PRO A 88 6.00 -0.67 15.57
C PRO A 88 7.01 0.47 15.33
N ALA A 89 8.30 0.14 15.17
CA ALA A 89 9.34 1.11 14.83
C ALA A 89 9.16 1.74 13.43
N ILE A 90 8.39 1.10 12.54
CA ILE A 90 8.03 1.66 11.24
C ILE A 90 6.86 2.64 11.45
N ALA A 91 7.22 3.89 11.73
CA ALA A 91 6.28 4.94 12.13
C ALA A 91 5.18 5.30 11.11
N SER A 92 5.36 5.03 9.81
CA SER A 92 4.39 5.39 8.77
C SER A 92 4.58 4.58 7.47
N GLY A 93 3.60 4.67 6.56
CA GLY A 93 3.72 4.08 5.22
C GLY A 93 4.87 4.68 4.41
N THR A 94 5.11 5.99 4.51
CA THR A 94 6.26 6.64 3.87
C THR A 94 7.58 6.13 4.45
N HIS A 95 7.65 5.89 5.77
CA HIS A 95 8.82 5.27 6.40
C HIS A 95 9.03 3.84 5.89
N ALA A 96 7.98 3.02 5.79
CA ALA A 96 8.06 1.67 5.23
C ALA A 96 8.61 1.66 3.79
N LEU A 97 8.12 2.57 2.94
CA LEU A 97 8.58 2.71 1.56
C LEU A 97 10.02 3.22 1.49
N SER A 98 10.39 4.19 2.33
CA SER A 98 11.76 4.71 2.42
C SER A 98 12.76 3.62 2.84
N LEU A 99 12.37 2.79 3.82
CA LEU A 99 13.15 1.65 4.28
C LEU A 99 13.35 0.62 3.16
N LEU A 100 12.28 0.26 2.44
CA LEU A 100 12.34 -0.66 1.31
C LEU A 100 13.26 -0.12 0.20
N LEU A 101 13.03 1.10 -0.26
CA LEU A 101 13.80 1.70 -1.36
C LEU A 101 15.29 1.82 -0.99
N SER A 102 15.60 2.34 0.21
CA SER A 102 16.98 2.51 0.66
C SER A 102 17.66 1.18 1.01
N GLY A 103 16.88 0.18 1.42
CA GLY A 103 17.38 -1.17 1.72
C GLY A 103 17.79 -1.93 0.46
N CYS A 104 17.01 -1.78 -0.61
CA CYS A 104 17.18 -2.53 -1.85
C CYS A 104 18.05 -1.85 -2.92
N LEU A 105 18.14 -0.51 -2.93
CA LEU A 105 18.88 0.26 -3.94
C LEU A 105 20.25 0.72 -3.42
N ARG A 106 21.22 0.78 -4.34
CA ARG A 106 22.60 1.23 -4.14
C ARG A 106 22.98 2.28 -5.20
N SER A 107 24.12 2.96 -4.99
CA SER A 107 24.66 3.89 -5.99
C SER A 107 24.84 3.18 -7.33
N GLY A 108 24.32 3.78 -8.40
CA GLY A 108 24.31 3.22 -9.76
C GLY A 108 23.08 2.35 -10.08
N ASP A 109 22.30 1.91 -9.10
CA ASP A 109 21.04 1.22 -9.37
C ASP A 109 20.00 2.19 -9.91
N GLU A 110 19.13 1.70 -10.80
CA GLU A 110 18.00 2.47 -11.32
C GLU A 110 16.67 2.06 -10.67
N LEU A 111 15.93 3.06 -10.22
CA LEU A 111 14.53 3.00 -9.80
C LEU A 111 13.65 3.54 -10.94
N LEU A 112 12.86 2.67 -11.56
CA LEU A 112 11.91 3.02 -12.60
C LEU A 112 10.48 3.05 -12.05
N ILE A 113 9.83 4.21 -12.08
CA ILE A 113 8.42 4.36 -11.72
C ILE A 113 7.54 4.30 -12.96
N ILE A 114 6.65 3.29 -13.07
CA ILE A 114 5.82 3.13 -14.28
C ILE A 114 4.38 3.64 -14.10
N SER A 115 4.03 4.12 -12.91
CA SER A 115 2.67 4.58 -12.57
C SER A 115 2.49 6.10 -12.65
N GLY A 116 3.35 6.80 -13.38
CA GLY A 116 3.50 8.25 -13.30
C GLY A 116 4.17 8.72 -12.00
N ALA A 117 4.28 10.03 -11.82
CA ALA A 117 4.93 10.64 -10.66
C ALA A 117 4.43 10.05 -9.32
N PRO A 118 5.33 9.73 -8.38
CA PRO A 118 4.96 9.17 -7.09
C PRO A 118 4.31 10.23 -6.20
N TYR A 119 3.69 9.81 -5.10
CA TYR A 119 3.20 10.73 -4.07
C TYR A 119 4.26 11.73 -3.61
N ASP A 120 3.83 12.96 -3.34
CA ASP A 120 4.68 14.08 -2.90
C ASP A 120 5.55 13.71 -1.69
N THR A 121 5.03 12.89 -0.76
CA THR A 121 5.80 12.43 0.41
C THR A 121 7.02 11.58 0.07
N LEU A 122 7.07 10.96 -1.12
CA LEU A 122 8.22 10.23 -1.63
C LEU A 122 9.22 11.11 -2.39
N HIS A 123 8.84 12.34 -2.77
CA HIS A 123 9.75 13.22 -3.52
C HIS A 123 11.01 13.50 -2.70
N GLY A 124 10.85 13.78 -1.40
CA GLY A 124 11.96 13.97 -0.44
C GLY A 124 12.75 12.71 -0.09
N VAL A 125 12.21 11.52 -0.36
CA VAL A 125 12.92 10.26 -0.18
C VAL A 125 13.76 9.96 -1.41
N ILE A 126 13.17 10.09 -2.59
CA ILE A 126 13.81 9.80 -3.87
C ILE A 126 14.81 10.92 -4.23
N GLY A 127 14.47 12.17 -3.96
CA GLY A 127 15.20 13.37 -4.39
C GLY A 127 14.68 13.95 -5.70
N ILE A 128 13.35 13.96 -5.87
CA ILE A 128 12.67 14.59 -7.01
C ILE A 128 12.54 16.09 -6.71
N ASN A 129 13.28 16.93 -7.43
CA ASN A 129 13.26 18.40 -7.28
C ASN A 129 13.50 18.90 -5.84
N CYS A 130 14.13 18.09 -4.99
CA CYS A 130 14.46 18.43 -3.62
C CYS A 130 15.72 17.70 -3.17
N GLN A 131 16.47 18.34 -2.29
CA GLN A 131 17.73 17.83 -1.73
C GLN A 131 17.68 18.02 -0.21
N ASN A 132 18.12 17.00 0.53
CA ASN A 132 18.18 17.05 1.99
C ASN A 132 19.45 16.38 2.55
N GLY A 133 20.43 16.07 1.69
CA GLY A 133 21.69 15.41 2.05
C GLY A 133 21.59 13.90 2.23
N ALA A 134 20.41 13.30 2.02
CA ALA A 134 20.17 11.87 2.28
C ALA A 134 19.23 11.19 1.28
N THR A 135 18.83 11.87 0.20
CA THR A 135 17.92 11.30 -0.81
C THR A 135 18.57 10.15 -1.57
N LEU A 136 17.76 9.33 -2.24
CA LEU A 136 18.28 8.23 -3.07
C LEU A 136 19.15 8.75 -4.22
N THR A 137 18.72 9.82 -4.90
CA THR A 137 19.51 10.43 -5.98
C THR A 137 20.82 11.03 -5.48
N GLU A 138 20.86 11.64 -4.29
CA GLU A 138 22.11 12.09 -3.66
C GLU A 138 23.04 10.93 -3.29
N LYS A 139 22.49 9.74 -3.02
CA LYS A 139 23.24 8.49 -2.81
C LYS A 139 23.63 7.79 -4.11
N GLY A 140 23.38 8.42 -5.27
CA GLY A 140 23.76 7.91 -6.59
C GLY A 140 22.77 6.95 -7.24
N VAL A 141 21.56 6.79 -6.70
CA VAL A 141 20.48 6.02 -7.35
C VAL A 141 19.95 6.82 -8.54
N ILE A 142 19.80 6.15 -9.68
CA ILE A 142 19.23 6.73 -10.90
C ILE A 142 17.70 6.68 -10.79
N TYR A 143 17.06 7.81 -11.01
CA TYR A 143 15.60 7.92 -11.02
C TYR A 143 15.08 8.05 -12.46
N SER A 144 14.10 7.23 -12.82
CA SER A 144 13.36 7.35 -14.06
C SER A 144 11.87 7.11 -13.84
N GLU A 145 11.04 7.71 -14.70
CA GLU A 145 9.59 7.53 -14.64
C GLU A 145 8.97 7.45 -16.03
N VAL A 146 7.85 6.73 -16.12
CA VAL A 146 6.99 6.67 -17.29
C VAL A 146 5.62 7.20 -16.90
N ALA A 147 5.21 8.28 -17.57
CA ALA A 147 3.87 8.83 -17.42
C ALA A 147 2.80 7.83 -17.89
N LEU A 148 1.65 7.87 -17.23
CA LEU A 148 0.47 7.14 -17.69
C LEU A 148 -0.08 7.77 -18.98
N THR A 149 -0.92 7.01 -19.69
CA THR A 149 -1.69 7.54 -20.83
C THR A 149 -2.72 8.57 -20.36
N GLU A 150 -3.31 9.33 -21.29
CA GLU A 150 -4.37 10.30 -20.98
C GLU A 150 -5.59 9.65 -20.31
N GLU A 151 -5.82 8.36 -20.57
CA GLU A 151 -6.86 7.54 -19.94
C GLU A 151 -6.49 7.04 -18.54
N GLY A 152 -5.30 7.36 -18.04
CA GLY A 152 -4.81 6.96 -16.72
C GLY A 152 -4.36 5.50 -16.64
N THR A 153 -3.96 4.90 -17.76
CA THR A 153 -3.48 3.51 -17.84
C THR A 153 -1.97 3.44 -18.13
N PHE A 154 -1.35 2.27 -17.97
CA PHE A 154 0.07 2.09 -18.25
C PHE A 154 0.37 2.27 -19.75
N ASP A 155 1.34 3.12 -20.09
CA ASP A 155 1.85 3.27 -21.45
C ASP A 155 2.78 2.10 -21.80
N ALA A 156 2.20 0.98 -22.21
CA ALA A 156 2.94 -0.26 -22.44
C ALA A 156 4.13 -0.13 -23.42
N PRO A 157 4.04 0.62 -24.55
CA PRO A 157 5.20 0.90 -25.39
C PRO A 157 6.33 1.63 -24.66
N LYS A 158 6.02 2.71 -23.93
CA LYS A 158 7.05 3.45 -23.19
C LYS A 158 7.63 2.66 -22.03
N VAL A 159 6.82 1.88 -21.33
CA VAL A 159 7.30 0.97 -20.27
C VAL A 159 8.27 -0.06 -20.85
N LYS A 160 7.94 -0.67 -22.00
CA LYS A 160 8.86 -1.61 -22.68
C LYS A 160 10.18 -0.97 -23.09
N GLU A 161 10.14 0.27 -23.55
CA GLU A 161 11.36 1.02 -23.88
C GLU A 161 12.18 1.31 -22.63
N ALA A 162 11.55 1.82 -21.57
CA ALA A 162 12.22 2.13 -20.30
C ALA A 162 12.85 0.89 -19.65
N LEU A 163 12.22 -0.28 -19.76
CA LEU A 163 12.79 -1.53 -19.24
C LEU A 163 14.11 -1.96 -19.92
N ARG A 164 14.47 -1.38 -21.08
CA ARG A 164 15.74 -1.69 -21.76
C ARG A 164 16.97 -1.20 -21.01
N SER A 165 16.84 -0.22 -20.12
CA SER A 165 17.93 0.19 -19.22
C SER A 165 18.23 -0.86 -18.13
N LEU A 166 17.37 -1.89 -18.01
CA LEU A 166 17.46 -2.95 -17.01
C LEU A 166 17.40 -2.39 -15.57
N PRO A 167 16.32 -1.68 -15.20
CA PRO A 167 16.23 -1.08 -13.89
C PRO A 167 16.29 -2.14 -12.79
N LYS A 168 16.97 -1.81 -11.69
CA LYS A 168 17.07 -2.70 -10.53
C LYS A 168 15.70 -2.91 -9.89
N MET A 169 14.86 -1.87 -9.88
CA MET A 169 13.54 -1.90 -9.28
C MET A 169 12.52 -1.18 -10.16
N VAL A 170 11.38 -1.83 -10.37
CA VAL A 170 10.20 -1.22 -10.97
C VAL A 170 9.18 -0.94 -9.86
N TYR A 171 8.75 0.31 -9.74
CA TYR A 171 7.80 0.76 -8.74
C TYR A 171 6.43 1.05 -9.36
N ILE A 172 5.39 0.53 -8.71
CA ILE A 172 4.00 0.69 -9.11
C ILE A 172 3.18 1.23 -7.94
N GLN A 173 2.58 2.40 -8.14
CA GLN A 173 1.64 2.98 -7.20
C GLN A 173 0.21 2.56 -7.55
N ARG A 174 -0.35 1.65 -6.74
CA ARG A 174 -1.72 1.17 -6.91
C ARG A 174 -2.78 2.27 -6.77
N SER A 175 -2.71 3.07 -5.71
CA SER A 175 -3.70 4.11 -5.43
C SER A 175 -3.45 5.38 -6.28
N GLN A 176 -4.54 6.03 -6.68
CA GLN A 176 -4.52 7.29 -7.43
C GLN A 176 -3.93 8.47 -6.62
N GLY A 177 -4.03 8.42 -5.28
CA GLY A 177 -3.85 9.60 -4.41
C GLY A 177 -4.60 10.83 -4.90
N TYR A 178 -3.86 11.90 -5.21
CA TYR A 178 -4.45 13.18 -5.65
C TYR A 178 -4.62 13.29 -7.18
N SER A 179 -4.29 12.24 -7.94
CA SER A 179 -4.52 12.22 -9.39
C SER A 179 -5.96 11.88 -9.75
N PHE A 180 -6.46 12.44 -10.86
CA PHE A 180 -7.82 12.22 -11.35
C PHE A 180 -7.87 11.01 -12.31
N ARG A 181 -7.55 9.81 -11.80
CA ARG A 181 -7.57 8.54 -12.54
C ARG A 181 -8.10 7.42 -11.67
N ARG A 182 -8.67 6.36 -12.23
CA ARG A 182 -9.04 5.20 -11.39
C ARG A 182 -7.79 4.57 -10.75
N SER A 183 -7.92 4.17 -9.48
CA SER A 183 -6.88 3.36 -8.83
C SER A 183 -6.76 2.02 -9.54
N PHE A 184 -5.54 1.49 -9.64
CA PHE A 184 -5.31 0.23 -10.33
C PHE A 184 -5.95 -0.93 -9.57
N THR A 185 -6.62 -1.79 -10.31
CA THR A 185 -7.17 -3.05 -9.82
C THR A 185 -6.53 -4.20 -10.60
N GLU A 186 -6.39 -5.34 -9.94
CA GLU A 186 -6.14 -6.59 -10.66
C GLU A 186 -7.37 -6.86 -11.53
N SER A 187 -7.14 -7.11 -12.82
CA SER A 187 -8.17 -7.41 -13.83
C SER A 187 -8.66 -8.84 -13.69
#